data_AF-A0A382CNH3-F1
#
_entry.id   AF-A0A382CNH3-F1
#
_cell.length_a   1.000
_cell.length_b   1.000
_cell.length_c   1.000
_cell.angle_alpha   90.00
_cell.angle_beta   90.00
_cell.angle_gamma   90.00
#
_symmetry.space_group_name_H-M   'P 1'
#
loop_
_entity.id
_entity.type
_entity.pdbx_description
1 polymer ?
#
loop_
_entity_poly.entity_id
_entity_poly.type
_entity_poly.pdbx_seq_one_letter_code
_entity_poly.pdbx_strand_id
1 'polypeptide(L)' 'MKLVIKKKLDKGYTENQIYEYLKIQYGDWILYDPKFNKNTFFLWLLPIVVFVIGGWLIFKKTKFYKL' A
#
# COMPACT_ATOMS: atom_id res chain seq x y z
N MET A 1 -0.59 10.12 21.12
CA MET A 1 -1.26 10.54 19.87
C MET A 1 -2.40 11.54 20.08
N LYS A 2 -3.51 11.14 20.74
CA LYS A 2 -4.74 11.95 20.85
C LYS A 2 -4.52 13.36 21.42
N LEU A 3 -3.63 13.51 22.41
CA LEU A 3 -3.28 14.81 22.99
C LEU A 3 -2.59 15.76 21.98
N VAL A 4 -1.76 15.22 21.08
CA VAL A 4 -1.06 16.02 20.06
C VAL A 4 -2.05 16.53 19.02
N ILE A 5 -2.96 15.65 18.57
CA ILE A 5 -4.03 15.98 17.63
C ILE A 5 -4.94 17.05 18.26
N LYS A 6 -5.40 16.85 19.49
CA LYS A 6 -6.24 17.83 20.21
C LYS A 6 -5.56 19.20 20.31
N LYS A 7 -4.29 19.25 20.75
CA LYS A 7 -3.52 20.50 20.79
C LYS A 7 -3.36 21.19 19.43
N LYS A 8 -3.36 20.44 18.33
CA LYS A 8 -3.25 21.00 16.98
C LYS A 8 -4.60 21.53 16.48
N LEU A 9 -5.69 20.81 16.76
CA LEU A 9 -7.05 21.29 16.51
C LEU A 9 -7.34 22.58 17.29
N ASP A 10 -6.97 22.63 18.58
CA ASP A 10 -7.10 23.83 19.42
C ASP A 10 -6.28 25.02 18.89
N LYS A 11 -5.23 24.76 18.11
CA LYS A 11 -4.41 25.76 17.43
C LYS A 11 -4.94 26.16 16.04
N GLY A 12 -6.12 25.67 15.65
CA GLY A 12 -6.76 25.97 14.37
C GLY A 12 -6.20 25.20 13.18
N TYR A 13 -5.43 24.12 13.39
CA TYR A 13 -4.97 23.28 12.28
C TYR A 13 -6.14 22.50 11.68
N THR A 14 -6.16 22.41 10.36
CA THR A 14 -7.08 21.54 9.63
C THR A 14 -6.65 20.07 9.73
N GLU A 15 -7.58 19.14 9.53
CA GLU A 15 -7.30 17.69 9.57
C GLU A 15 -6.17 17.30 8.61
N ASN A 16 -6.17 17.84 7.39
CA ASN A 16 -5.14 17.58 6.39
C ASN A 16 -3.74 18.00 6.87
N GLN A 17 -3.62 19.18 7.50
CA GLN A 17 -2.34 19.64 8.06
C GLN A 17 -1.89 18.77 9.22
N ILE A 18 -2.82 18.25 10.03
CA ILE A 18 -2.50 17.33 11.11
C ILE A 18 -2.00 16.01 10.51
N TYR A 19 -2.69 15.45 9.51
CA TYR A 19 -2.25 14.23 8.83
C TYR A 19 -0.88 14.36 8.19
N GLU A 20 -0.61 15.48 7.52
CA GLU A 20 0.70 15.77 6.93
C GLU A 20 1.79 15.91 7.99
N TYR A 21 1.52 16.64 9.07
CA TYR A 21 2.43 16.74 10.21
C TYR A 21 2.75 15.35 10.80
N LEU A 22 1.75 14.49 10.97
CA LEU A 22 1.94 13.14 11.49
C LEU A 22 2.78 12.28 10.54
N LYS A 23 2.55 12.38 9.22
CA LYS A 23 3.36 11.70 8.22
C LYS A 23 4.82 12.13 8.25
N ILE A 24 5.09 13.44 8.40
CA ILE A 24 6.46 13.95 8.47
C ILE A 24 7.18 13.44 9.72
N GLN A 25 6.49 13.36 10.87
CA GLN A 25 7.11 12.98 12.14
C GLN A 25 7.25 11.46 12.35
N TYR A 26 6.30 10.69 11.85
CA TYR A 26 6.21 9.25 12.13
C TYR A 26 6.28 8.38 10.87
N GLY A 27 6.22 8.97 9.67
CA GLY A 27 6.17 8.27 8.39
C GLY A 27 4.74 8.00 7.91
N ASP A 28 4.61 7.55 6.65
CA ASP A 28 3.31 7.33 6.01
C ASP A 28 2.45 6.23 6.67
N TRP A 29 3.07 5.29 7.38
CA TRP A 29 2.39 4.16 8.03
C TRP A 29 1.53 4.57 9.23
N ILE A 30 1.73 5.77 9.79
CA ILE A 30 1.01 6.25 10.99
C ILE A 30 -0.51 6.35 10.78
N LEU A 31 -0.94 6.54 9.54
CA LEU A 31 -2.36 6.66 9.20
C LEU A 31 -3.02 5.30 8.97
N TYR A 32 -2.26 4.19 8.99
CA TYR A 32 -2.73 2.85 8.61
C TYR A 32 -3.47 2.81 7.26
N ASP A 33 -3.18 3.78 6.39
CA ASP A 33 -3.75 3.95 5.07
C ASP A 33 -2.64 3.67 4.05
N PRO A 34 -2.45 2.41 3.62
CA PRO A 34 -1.41 2.03 2.70
C PRO A 34 -1.73 2.58 1.31
N LYS A 35 -1.28 3.80 1.04
CA LYS A 35 -1.44 4.43 -0.26
C LYS A 35 -0.67 3.65 -1.33
N PHE A 36 -1.28 3.47 -2.49
CA PHE A 36 -0.55 3.08 -3.70
C PHE A 36 0.50 4.15 -4.00
N ASN A 37 1.76 3.82 -3.74
CA ASN A 37 2.88 4.69 -4.02
C ASN A 37 3.82 3.99 -5.01
N LYS A 38 4.71 4.75 -5.64
CA LYS A 38 5.63 4.21 -6.66
C LYS A 38 6.54 3.09 -6.11
N ASN A 39 6.86 3.15 -4.82
CA ASN A 39 7.74 2.18 -4.16
C ASN A 39 7.00 0.88 -3.83
N THR A 40 5.70 0.94 -3.52
CA THR A 40 4.87 -0.22 -3.21
C THR A 40 4.27 -0.86 -4.45
N PHE A 41 4.30 -0.19 -5.60
CA PHE A 41 3.80 -0.72 -6.87
C PHE A 41 4.31 -2.13 -7.19
N PHE A 42 5.59 -2.39 -6.94
CA PHE A 42 6.18 -3.71 -7.16
C PHE A 42 5.57 -4.80 -6.25
N LEU A 43 5.31 -4.48 -4.98
CA LEU A 43 4.64 -5.39 -4.04
C LEU A 43 3.24 -5.77 -4.53
N TRP A 44 2.51 -4.82 -5.11
CA TRP A 44 1.18 -5.06 -5.66
C TRP A 44 1.19 -5.83 -6.99
N LEU A 45 2.25 -5.67 -7.79
CA LEU A 45 2.41 -6.38 -9.07
C LEU A 45 2.81 -7.84 -8.89
N LEU A 46 3.56 -8.15 -7.82
CA LEU A 46 4.09 -9.49 -7.57
C LEU A 46 3.01 -10.59 -7.53
N PRO A 47 1.85 -10.43 -6.86
CA PRO A 47 0.75 -11.40 -6.93
C PRO A 47 0.27 -11.69 -8.36
N ILE A 48 0.17 -10.66 -9.20
CA ILE A 48 -0.26 -10.80 -10.60
C ILE A 48 0.79 -11.59 -11.39
N VAL A 49 2.07 -11.25 -11.20
CA VAL A 49 3.19 -11.95 -11.87
C VAL A 49 3.20 -13.42 -11.48
N VAL A 50 3.05 -13.74 -10.20
CA VAL A 50 2.98 -15.13 -9.71
C VAL A 50 1.79 -15.87 -10.32
N PHE A 51 0.61 -15.23 -10.40
CA PHE A 51 -0.57 -15.84 -11.01
C PHE A 51 -0.38 -16.12 -12.51
N VAL A 52 0.19 -15.16 -13.25
CA VAL A 52 0.42 -15.31 -14.70
C VAL A 52 1.45 -16.42 -14.96
N ILE A 53 2.58 -16.42 -14.24
CA ILE A 53 3.62 -17.44 -14.38
C ILE A 53 3.07 -18.81 -13.99
N GLY A 54 2.41 -18.91 -12.84
CA GLY A 54 1.82 -20.17 -12.35
C GLY A 54 0.78 -20.72 -13.33
N GLY A 55 -0.14 -19.86 -13.80
CA GLY A 55 -1.15 -20.22 -14.80
C GLY A 55 -0.54 -20.67 -16.12
N TRP A 56 0.49 -19.97 -16.61
CA TRP A 56 1.20 -20.33 -17.84
C TRP A 56 1.89 -21.69 -17.75
N LEU A 57 2.57 -21.97 -16.62
CA LEU A 57 3.22 -23.26 -16.38
C LEU A 57 2.20 -24.42 -16.36
N ILE A 58 1.06 -24.22 -15.68
CA ILE A 58 -0.02 -25.22 -15.62
C ILE A 58 -0.61 -25.44 -17.02
N PHE A 59 -0.88 -24.37 -17.78
CA PHE A 59 -1.43 -24.46 -19.13
C PHE A 59 -0.48 -25.19 -20.10
N LYS A 60 0.82 -24.88 -20.04
CA LYS A 60 1.84 -25.58 -20.83
C LYS A 60 1.90 -27.07 -20.50
N LYS A 61 1.79 -27.43 -19.22
CA LYS A 61 1.84 -28.83 -18.77
C LYS A 61 0.58 -29.63 -19.13
N THR A 62 -0.59 -28.99 -19.12
CA THR A 62 -1.88 -29.64 -19.39
C THR A 62 -2.20 -29.80 -20.88
N LYS A 63 -1.68 -28.93 -21.76
CA LYS A 63 -1.89 -29.05 -23.22
C LYS A 63 -0.83 -29.87 -23.99
N PHE A 64 0.26 -30.32 -23.36
CA PHE A 64 1.34 -31.03 -24.09
C PHE A 64 1.27 -32.57 -24.02
N TYR A 65 0.54 -33.17 -23.07
CA TYR A 65 0.44 -34.64 -22.96
C TYR A 65 -0.64 -35.27 -23.84
N LYS A 66 -1.27 -34.49 -24.73
CA LYS A 66 -2.39 -34.97 -25.57
C LYS A 66 -2.40 -34.34 -26.97
N LEU A 67 -1.22 -34.22 -27.58
CA LEU A 67 -1.05 -34.14 -29.04
C LEU A 67 -0.27 -35.38 -29.48
#